data_AF-A0A3D9VG62-F1
#
_entry.id   AF-A0A3D9VG62-F1
#
_cell.length_a   1.000
_cell.length_b   1.000
_cell.length_c   1.000
_cell.angle_alpha   90.00
_cell.angle_beta   90.00
_cell.angle_gamma   90.00
#
_symmetry.space_group_name_H-M   'P 1'
#
loop_
_entity.id
_entity.type
_entity.pdbx_description
1 polymer ?
#
loop_
_entity_poly.entity_id
_entity_poly.type
_entity_poly.pdbx_seq_one_letter_code
_entity_poly.pdbx_strand_id
1 'polypeptide(L)' 'MDRVVTTYRVDEHEVALVETIEDEGVVYYVLVDGLPGDERFGEPPDEDELRRVVTRRASQ' A
#
# COMPACT_ATOMS: atom_id res chain seq x y z
N MET A 1 1.09 9.08 13.12
CA MET A 1 2.48 9.32 12.63
C MET A 1 2.70 8.28 11.55
N ASP A 2 3.05 8.73 10.34
CA ASP A 2 3.13 7.87 9.16
C ASP A 2 4.59 7.47 8.90
N ARG A 3 4.82 6.21 8.56
CA ARG A 3 6.15 5.67 8.25
C ARG A 3 6.09 4.68 7.10
N VAL A 4 6.97 4.84 6.12
CA VAL A 4 7.20 3.80 5.11
C VAL A 4 7.87 2.60 5.79
N VAL A 5 7.18 1.47 5.78
CA VAL A 5 7.65 0.19 6.34
C VAL A 5 8.64 -0.45 5.38
N THR A 6 8.25 -0.52 4.10
CA THR A 6 8.98 -1.22 3.06
C THR A 6 8.48 -0.77 1.69
N THR A 7 9.31 -0.97 0.68
CA THR A 7 8.98 -0.67 -0.72
C THR A 7 9.16 -1.93 -1.55
N TYR A 8 8.12 -2.29 -2.28
CA TYR A 8 8.06 -3.41 -3.20
C TYR A 8 8.10 -2.90 -4.63
N ARG A 9 8.56 -3.76 -5.54
CA ARG A 9 8.44 -3.54 -6.98
C ARG A 9 7.48 -4.58 -7.52
N VAL A 10 6.35 -4.13 -8.04
CA VAL A 10 5.29 -4.97 -8.59
C VAL A 10 5.17 -4.61 -10.07
N ASP A 11 5.58 -5.52 -10.94
CA ASP A 11 5.71 -5.27 -12.37
C ASP A 11 6.62 -4.04 -12.66
N GLU A 12 6.09 -3.02 -13.32
CA GLU A 12 6.80 -1.75 -13.59
C GLU A 12 6.58 -0.69 -12.50
N HIS A 13 5.68 -0.95 -11.54
CA HIS A 13 5.26 0.01 -10.53
C HIS A 13 6.04 -0.12 -9.23
N GLU A 14 6.32 1.01 -8.60
CA GLU A 14 6.87 1.06 -7.26
C GLU A 14 5.71 1.13 -6.25
N VAL A 15 5.72 0.23 -5.26
CA VAL A 15 4.67 0.15 -4.24
C VAL A 15 5.29 0.35 -2.86
N ALA A 16 5.05 1.50 -2.24
CA ALA A 16 5.48 1.76 -0.87
C ALA A 16 4.37 1.39 0.12
N LEU A 17 4.69 0.54 1.08
CA LEU A 17 3.79 0.23 2.20
C LEU A 17 4.02 1.24 3.32
N VAL A 18 2.97 1.97 3.68
CA VAL A 18 3.01 2.97 4.74
C VAL A 18 2.18 2.49 5.91
N GLU A 19 2.80 2.47 7.08
CA GLU A 19 2.16 2.20 8.37
C GLU A 19 1.82 3.52 9.05
N THR A 20 0.62 3.58 9.61
CA THR A 20 0.11 4.72 10.35
C THR A 20 -0.55 4.26 11.63
N ILE A 21 -0.26 4.96 12.72
CA ILE A 21 -0.91 4.76 14.01
C ILE A 21 -2.10 5.71 14.12
N GLU A 22 -3.29 5.15 14.24
CA GLU A 22 -4.57 5.84 14.50
C GLU A 22 -5.10 5.48 15.91
N ASP A 23 -6.16 6.16 16.36
CA ASP A 23 -6.76 5.93 17.69
C ASP A 23 -7.27 4.48 17.89
N GLU A 24 -7.67 3.81 16.81
CA GLU A 24 -8.20 2.43 16.83
C GLU A 24 -7.11 1.36 16.63
N GLY A 25 -5.86 1.76 16.36
CA GLY A 25 -4.75 0.84 16.17
C GLY A 25 -3.81 1.23 15.02
N VAL A 26 -3.12 0.23 14.48
CA VAL A 26 -2.21 0.40 13.34
C VAL A 26 -2.96 0.12 12.05
N VAL A 27 -2.85 1.01 11.09
CA VAL A 27 -3.43 0.89 9.75
C VAL A 27 -2.33 1.01 8.72
N TYR A 28 -2.44 0.22 7.67
CA TYR A 28 -1.51 0.23 6.56
C TYR A 28 -2.21 0.73 5.30
N TYR A 29 -1.54 1.57 4.52
CA TYR A 29 -1.98 1.96 3.19
C TYR A 29 -0.82 1.89 2.22
N VAL A 30 -1.14 1.82 0.94
CA VAL A 30 -0.16 1.62 -0.13
C VAL A 30 -0.06 2.86 -1.00
N LEU A 31 1.16 3.22 -1.38
CA LEU A 31 1.45 4.23 -2.39
C LEU A 31 1.91 3.52 -3.65
N VAL A 32 1.22 3.73 -4.76
CA VAL A 32 1.61 3.21 -6.09
C VAL A 32 2.19 4.37 -6.89
N ASP A 33 3.47 4.27 -7.26
CA ASP A 33 4.25 5.32 -7.91
C ASP A 33 4.18 6.68 -7.17
N GLY A 34 4.21 6.62 -5.84
CA GLY A 34 4.11 7.79 -4.97
C GLY A 34 2.70 8.36 -4.80
N LEU A 35 1.67 7.76 -5.42
CA LEU A 35 0.28 8.18 -5.28
C LEU A 35 -0.48 7.27 -4.29
N PRO A 36 -1.29 7.83 -3.38
CA PRO A 36 -2.07 7.03 -2.45
C PRO A 36 -3.08 6.14 -3.16
N GLY A 37 -3.13 4.88 -2.74
CA GLY A 37 -4.23 3.97 -3.04
C GLY A 37 -5.44 4.25 -2.13
N ASP A 38 -6.62 3.86 -2.60
CA ASP A 38 -7.87 3.99 -1.85
C ASP A 38 -8.06 2.87 -0.81
N GLU A 39 -7.24 1.82 -0.86
CA GLU A 39 -7.30 0.68 0.05
C GLU A 39 -6.52 0.92 1.35
N ARG A 40 -7.14 0.52 2.46
CA ARG A 40 -6.54 0.48 3.80
C ARG A 40 -6.61 -0.94 4.33
N PHE A 41 -5.53 -1.37 4.96
CA PHE A 41 -5.36 -2.71 5.50
C PHE A 41 -5.17 -2.63 7.01
N GLY A 42 -5.78 -3.55 7.75
CA GLY A 42 -5.54 -3.67 9.20
C GLY A 42 -4.24 -4.39 9.53
N GLU A 43 -3.66 -5.09 8.56
CA GLU A 43 -2.42 -5.84 8.66
C GLU A 43 -1.56 -5.54 7.42
N PRO A 44 -0.24 -5.77 7.44
CA PRO A 44 0.61 -5.60 6.27
C PRO A 44 0.11 -6.48 5.12
N PRO A 45 -0.25 -5.91 3.95
CA PRO A 45 -0.70 -6.68 2.80
C PRO A 45 0.42 -7.53 2.21
N ASP A 46 0.06 -8.72 1.75
CA ASP A 46 0.97 -9.63 1.05
C ASP A 46 1.18 -9.21 -0.43
N GLU A 47 2.19 -9.78 -1.09
CA GLU A 47 2.53 -9.46 -2.49
C GLU A 47 1.34 -9.63 -3.45
N ASP A 48 0.51 -10.66 -3.27
CA ASP A 48 -0.68 -10.89 -4.09
C ASP A 48 -1.77 -9.84 -3.89
N GLU A 49 -1.87 -9.24 -2.71
CA GLU A 49 -2.78 -8.13 -2.44
C GLU A 49 -2.25 -6.85 -3.09
N LEU A 50 -0.95 -6.57 -2.94
CA LEU A 50 -0.30 -5.44 -3.62
C LEU A 50 -0.47 -5.53 -5.14
N ARG A 51 -0.29 -6.72 -5.72
CA ARG A 51 -0.49 -6.97 -7.16
C ARG A 51 -1.93 -6.67 -7.60
N ARG A 52 -2.93 -7.00 -6.77
CA ARG A 52 -4.33 -6.65 -7.05
C ARG A 52 -4.56 -5.14 -7.02
N VAL A 53 -4.00 -4.41 -6.05
CA VAL A 53 -4.12 -2.95 -5.97
C VAL A 53 -3.51 -2.29 -7.21
N VAL A 54 -2.30 -2.69 -7.59
CA VAL A 54 -1.62 -2.17 -8.78
C VAL A 54 -2.41 -2.46 -10.05
N THR A 55 -2.87 -3.70 -10.24
CA THR A 55 -3.67 -4.10 -11.41
C THR A 55 -4.98 -3.31 -11.49
N ARG A 56 -5.64 -3.11 -10.34
CA ARG A 56 -6.88 -2.35 -10.24
C ARG A 56 -6.66 -0.88 -10.62
N ARG A 57 -5.54 -0.30 -10.21
CA ARG A 57 -5.16 1.09 -10.52
C ARG A 57 -4.79 1.28 -11.99
N ALA A 58 -4.03 0.36 -12.57
CA ALA A 58 -3.67 0.41 -13.98
C ALA A 58 -4.87 0.29 -14.94
N SER A 59 -6.01 -0.21 -14.45
CA SER A 59 -7.25 -0.35 -15.21
C SER A 59 -8.18 0.88 -15.14
N GLN A 60 -7.84 1.90 -14.34
CA GLN A 60 -8.59 3.16 -14.20
C GLN A 60 -8.01 4.23 -15.11
#